data_AF-A0A1H9QNJ7-F1
#
_entry.id   AF-A0A1H9QNJ7-F1
#
_cell.length_a   1.000
_cell.length_b   1.000
_cell.length_c   1.000
_cell.angle_alpha   90.00
_cell.angle_beta   90.00
_cell.angle_gamma   90.00
#
_symmetry.space_group_name_H-M   'P 1'
#
loop_
_entity.id
_entity.type
_entity.pdbx_description
1 polymer ?
#
loop_
_entity_poly.entity_id
_entity_poly.type
_entity_poly.pdbx_seq_one_letter_code
_entity_poly.pdbx_strand_id
1 'polypeptide(L)'
;MRKIILFLMLSFAGVSAHAQSYQPITSKNKTYLETLKGVSYTYKEGIVTLKNNGKYDLGTVSIIASSRVDSTLFGIALFEERLERGSEVKTEVYFTAGRGSGVHEVPLKQVDQKNLLLSFDKAIRAVK
;
A
#
# COMPACT_ATOMS: atom_id res chain seq x y z
N MET A 1 -32.70 -40.41 -27.25
CA MET A 1 -33.09 -39.08 -26.75
C MET A 1 -32.00 -38.58 -25.81
N ARG A 2 -31.56 -37.33 -26.03
CA ARG A 2 -30.38 -36.67 -25.45
C ARG A 2 -30.48 -36.53 -23.93
N LYS A 3 -29.43 -36.87 -23.19
CA LYS A 3 -29.20 -36.33 -21.84
C LYS A 3 -28.22 -35.18 -21.96
N ILE A 4 -28.70 -34.01 -21.58
CA ILE A 4 -28.12 -32.69 -21.81
C ILE A 4 -26.94 -32.46 -20.85
N ILE A 5 -25.90 -31.88 -21.42
CA ILE A 5 -24.63 -31.47 -20.84
C ILE A 5 -24.86 -30.55 -19.65
N LEU A 6 -24.41 -30.96 -18.46
CA LEU A 6 -24.33 -30.10 -17.27
C LEU A 6 -22.90 -29.55 -17.17
N PHE A 7 -22.58 -28.54 -17.98
CA PHE A 7 -21.31 -27.84 -17.92
C PHE A 7 -21.54 -26.37 -18.25
N LEU A 8 -22.28 -25.66 -17.40
CA LEU A 8 -22.44 -24.23 -17.52
C LEU A 8 -22.71 -23.61 -16.14
N MET A 9 -21.64 -23.29 -15.42
CA MET A 9 -21.58 -22.19 -14.43
C MET A 9 -20.14 -22.10 -13.89
N LEU A 10 -19.23 -21.63 -14.73
CA LEU A 10 -17.92 -21.11 -14.32
C LEU A 10 -17.74 -19.74 -14.99
N SER A 11 -18.75 -18.89 -14.85
CA SER A 11 -18.75 -17.53 -15.37
C SER A 11 -19.27 -16.67 -14.22
N PHE A 12 -18.36 -16.08 -13.45
CA PHE A 12 -18.47 -14.81 -12.72
C PHE A 12 -17.39 -14.75 -11.62
N ALA A 13 -16.12 -14.71 -12.04
CA ALA A 13 -15.04 -14.20 -11.20
C ALA A 13 -14.08 -13.34 -12.03
N GLY A 14 -14.65 -12.53 -12.93
CA GLY A 14 -13.93 -11.45 -13.60
C GLY A 14 -14.17 -10.14 -12.87
N VAL A 15 -14.03 -10.12 -11.53
CA VAL A 15 -13.93 -8.84 -10.82
C VAL A 15 -12.63 -8.24 -11.35
N SER A 16 -12.77 -7.27 -12.23
CA SER A 16 -11.71 -6.38 -12.66
C SER A 16 -11.36 -5.52 -11.45
N ALA A 17 -10.77 -6.14 -10.43
CA ALA A 17 -10.07 -5.42 -9.39
C ALA A 17 -8.96 -4.70 -10.13
N HIS A 18 -9.11 -3.39 -10.29
CA HIS A 18 -8.00 -2.53 -10.68
C HIS A 18 -6.84 -2.90 -9.77
N ALA A 19 -5.90 -3.68 -10.30
CA ALA A 19 -4.74 -4.13 -9.57
C ALA A 19 -3.93 -2.86 -9.31
N GLN A 20 -4.05 -2.37 -8.08
CA GLN A 20 -3.34 -1.20 -7.62
C GLN A 20 -1.86 -1.38 -7.98
N SER A 21 -1.28 -0.37 -8.65
CA SER A 21 0.11 -0.43 -9.10
C SER A 21 1.03 -0.43 -7.87
N TYR A 22 1.36 -1.63 -7.40
CA TYR A 22 2.38 -1.84 -6.38
C TYR A 22 3.74 -1.55 -7.00
N GLN A 23 4.45 -0.55 -6.49
CA GLN A 23 5.84 -0.38 -6.88
C GLN A 23 6.69 -1.46 -6.19
N PRO A 24 7.51 -2.20 -6.95
CA PRO A 24 8.44 -3.14 -6.36
C PRO A 24 9.41 -2.40 -5.44
N ILE A 25 9.84 -3.08 -4.38
CA ILE A 25 10.88 -2.55 -3.50
C ILE A 25 12.18 -2.42 -4.30
N THR A 26 12.66 -1.20 -4.49
CA THR A 26 13.87 -0.91 -5.28
C THR A 26 15.15 -0.93 -4.44
N SER A 27 15.02 -0.95 -3.12
CA SER A 27 16.16 -0.98 -2.19
C SER A 27 17.00 -2.25 -2.37
N LYS A 28 18.33 -2.09 -2.40
CA LYS A 28 19.29 -3.21 -2.44
C LYS A 28 19.76 -3.67 -1.05
N ASN A 29 19.28 -3.04 0.02
CA ASN A 29 19.69 -3.37 1.38
C ASN A 29 19.12 -4.74 1.78
N LYS A 30 19.99 -5.73 2.03
CA LYS A 30 19.59 -7.11 2.36
C LYS A 30 18.73 -7.20 3.62
N THR A 31 19.08 -6.46 4.67
CA THR A 31 18.31 -6.46 5.93
C THR A 31 16.92 -5.89 5.72
N TYR A 32 16.79 -4.83 4.92
CA TYR A 32 15.52 -4.23 4.57
C TYR A 32 14.64 -5.18 3.76
N LEU A 33 15.19 -5.80 2.72
CA LEU A 33 14.48 -6.79 1.90
C LEU A 33 13.99 -7.98 2.73
N GLU A 34 14.83 -8.51 3.61
CA GLU A 34 14.44 -9.59 4.53
C GLU A 34 13.41 -9.15 5.58
N THR A 35 13.40 -7.87 5.96
CA THR A 35 12.40 -7.33 6.90
C THR A 35 11.03 -7.23 6.24
N LEU A 36 10.97 -6.80 4.98
CA LEU A 36 9.72 -6.65 4.21
C LEU A 36 9.26 -7.95 3.53
N LYS A 37 10.04 -9.01 3.57
CA LYS A 37 9.65 -10.30 3.00
C LYS A 37 8.41 -10.84 3.73
N GLY A 38 7.31 -11.00 2.99
CA GLY A 38 6.01 -11.40 3.53
C GLY A 38 5.16 -10.24 4.07
N VAL A 39 5.66 -9.00 4.01
CA VAL A 39 4.91 -7.79 4.32
C VAL A 39 4.31 -7.22 3.04
N SER A 40 3.04 -6.87 3.08
CA SER A 40 2.31 -6.34 1.93
C SER A 40 1.37 -5.23 2.36
N TYR A 41 1.03 -4.32 1.46
CA TYR A 41 0.00 -3.33 1.72
C TYR A 41 -0.98 -3.20 0.54
N THR A 42 -2.17 -2.70 0.85
CA THR A 42 -3.15 -2.21 -0.13
C THR A 42 -3.51 -0.77 0.20
N TYR A 43 -4.06 -0.06 -0.76
CA TYR A 43 -4.58 1.30 -0.63
C TYR A 43 -5.98 1.36 -1.23
N LYS A 44 -6.90 1.97 -0.51
CA LYS A 44 -8.22 2.30 -1.03
C LYS A 44 -8.72 3.57 -0.36
N GLU A 45 -9.11 4.55 -1.18
CA GLU A 45 -9.81 5.76 -0.72
C GLU A 45 -9.10 6.46 0.45
N GLY A 46 -7.79 6.68 0.32
CA GLY A 46 -6.99 7.36 1.35
C GLY A 46 -6.55 6.48 2.50
N ILE A 47 -6.90 5.18 2.52
CA ILE A 47 -6.54 4.27 3.61
C ILE A 47 -5.53 3.24 3.10
N VAL A 48 -4.40 3.12 3.80
CA VAL A 48 -3.45 2.03 3.61
C VAL A 48 -3.73 0.92 4.60
N THR A 49 -3.92 -0.31 4.10
CA THR A 49 -4.00 -1.52 4.92
C THR A 49 -2.67 -2.25 4.81
N LEU A 50 -1.94 -2.35 5.92
CA LEU A 50 -0.64 -3.01 6.01
C LEU A 50 -0.80 -4.37 6.68
N LYS A 51 -0.33 -5.42 6.03
CA LYS A 51 -0.38 -6.80 6.50
C LYS A 51 1.03 -7.36 6.67
N ASN A 52 1.32 -7.87 7.86
CA ASN A 52 2.60 -8.47 8.18
C ASN A 52 2.50 -10.01 8.22
N ASN A 53 2.72 -10.69 7.10
CA ASN A 53 2.94 -12.15 7.10
C ASN A 53 4.44 -12.50 7.10
N GLY A 54 5.29 -11.55 7.48
CA GLY A 54 6.73 -11.71 7.48
C GLY A 54 7.24 -12.50 8.67
N LYS A 55 8.56 -12.63 8.77
CA LYS A 55 9.20 -13.37 9.89
C LYS A 55 9.25 -12.56 11.19
N TYR A 56 9.25 -11.23 11.08
CA TYR A 56 9.55 -10.30 12.17
C TYR A 56 8.32 -9.45 12.51
N ASP A 57 8.20 -9.09 13.78
CA ASP A 57 7.36 -7.96 14.15
C ASP A 57 8.02 -6.67 13.64
N LEU A 58 7.20 -5.72 13.21
CA LEU A 58 7.67 -4.44 12.70
C LEU A 58 7.46 -3.36 13.76
N GLY A 59 8.43 -2.45 13.87
CA GLY A 59 8.27 -1.21 14.62
C GLY A 59 7.62 -0.20 13.69
N THR A 60 8.33 0.89 13.40
CA THR A 60 7.86 1.89 12.44
C THR A 60 7.87 1.38 11.00
N VAL A 61 6.76 1.56 10.31
CA VAL A 61 6.65 1.39 8.85
C VAL A 61 6.06 2.66 8.25
N SER A 62 6.64 3.15 7.16
CA SER A 62 6.05 4.23 6.35
C SER A 62 5.87 3.78 4.91
N ILE A 63 4.71 4.12 4.37
CA ILE A 63 4.41 3.99 2.95
C ILE A 63 4.16 5.39 2.42
N ILE A 64 4.92 5.78 1.41
CA ILE A 64 4.77 7.08 0.76
C ILE A 64 3.91 6.94 -0.50
N ALA A 65 3.21 8.00 -0.83
CA ALA A 65 2.48 8.17 -2.07
C ALA A 65 3.04 9.38 -2.83
N SER A 66 3.27 9.21 -4.12
CA SER A 66 3.64 10.29 -5.05
C SER A 66 2.70 10.27 -6.24
N SER A 67 2.58 11.36 -7.00
CA SER A 67 1.76 11.39 -8.21
C SER A 67 2.61 11.25 -9.48
N ARG A 68 2.10 10.50 -10.46
CA ARG A 68 2.68 10.42 -11.82
C ARG A 68 2.57 11.73 -12.58
N VAL A 69 1.60 12.57 -12.23
CA VAL A 69 1.24 13.79 -12.98
C VAL A 69 1.49 15.07 -12.19
N ASP A 70 1.61 14.98 -10.86
CA ASP A 70 1.93 16.10 -9.98
C ASP A 70 3.19 15.82 -9.15
N SER A 71 4.30 16.42 -9.57
CA SER A 71 5.60 16.27 -8.88
C SER A 71 5.63 16.87 -7.47
N THR A 72 4.64 17.67 -7.10
CA THR A 72 4.59 18.36 -5.80
C THR A 72 3.74 17.62 -4.77
N LEU A 73 2.88 16.70 -5.20
CA LEU A 73 2.05 15.90 -4.31
C LEU A 73 2.90 14.86 -3.57
N PHE A 74 2.80 14.87 -2.25
CA PHE A 74 3.41 13.89 -1.36
C PHE A 74 2.36 13.39 -0.35
N GLY A 75 2.21 12.08 -0.24
CA GLY A 75 1.40 11.43 0.78
C GLY A 75 2.24 10.52 1.67
N ILE A 76 1.85 10.37 2.93
CA ILE A 76 2.49 9.43 3.86
C ILE A 76 1.45 8.72 4.71
N ALA A 77 1.58 7.40 4.78
CA ALA A 77 0.91 6.52 5.73
C ALA A 77 1.95 6.06 6.75
N LEU A 78 1.77 6.45 8.02
CA LEU A 78 2.70 6.12 9.10
C LEU A 78 2.07 5.11 10.05
N PHE A 79 2.79 4.02 10.29
CA PHE A 79 2.46 2.98 11.26
C PHE A 79 3.51 3.04 12.37
N GLU A 80 3.19 3.68 13.48
CA GLU A 80 4.12 3.87 14.61
C GLU A 80 4.02 2.77 15.65
N GLU A 81 2.85 2.15 15.76
CA GLU A 81 2.62 1.04 16.69
C GLU A 81 3.28 -0.24 16.19
N ARG A 82 3.68 -1.09 17.14
CA ARG A 82 4.27 -2.40 16.85
C ARG A 82 3.29 -3.23 16.02
N LEU A 83 3.70 -3.59 14.81
CA LEU A 83 2.93 -4.48 13.94
C LEU A 83 3.40 -5.93 14.14
N GLU A 84 2.63 -6.67 14.92
CA GLU A 84 2.90 -8.09 15.18
C GLU A 84 2.84 -8.94 13.91
N ARG A 85 3.63 -9.99 13.86
CA ARG A 85 3.52 -10.99 12.80
C ARG A 85 2.13 -11.64 12.80
N GLY A 86 1.55 -11.76 11.61
CA GLY A 86 0.23 -12.33 11.37
C GLY A 86 -0.90 -11.30 11.49
N SER A 87 -0.59 -10.05 11.84
CA SER A 87 -1.58 -8.99 12.01
C SER A 87 -1.74 -8.12 10.75
N GLU A 88 -2.84 -7.36 10.76
CA GLU A 88 -3.19 -6.38 9.75
C GLU A 88 -3.65 -5.10 10.47
N VAL A 89 -3.16 -3.96 10.01
CA VAL A 89 -3.52 -2.64 10.54
C VAL A 89 -3.84 -1.68 9.42
N LYS A 90 -4.60 -0.64 9.73
CA LYS A 90 -5.03 0.38 8.78
C LYS A 90 -4.63 1.75 9.28
N THR A 91 -4.22 2.62 8.36
CA THR A 91 -3.98 4.03 8.67
C THR A 91 -4.36 4.89 7.47
N GLU A 92 -4.68 6.15 7.74
CA GLU A 92 -4.98 7.13 6.69
C GLU A 92 -3.69 7.69 6.10
N VAL A 93 -3.74 8.05 4.82
CA VAL A 93 -2.66 8.75 4.13
C VAL A 93 -2.86 10.25 4.32
N TYR A 94 -1.88 10.89 4.95
CA TYR A 94 -1.82 12.34 5.03
C TYR A 94 -1.16 12.90 3.76
N PHE A 95 -1.86 13.78 3.04
CA PHE A 95 -1.40 14.35 1.78
C PHE A 95 -1.03 15.82 1.91
N THR A 96 0.04 16.20 1.22
CA THR A 96 0.55 17.57 1.11
C THR A 96 0.94 17.87 -0.33
N ALA A 97 0.92 19.15 -0.71
CA ALA A 97 1.43 19.61 -1.99
C ALA A 97 2.14 20.96 -1.85
N GLY A 98 2.90 21.34 -2.88
CA GLY A 98 3.71 22.57 -2.90
C GLY A 98 5.20 22.31 -2.69
N ARG A 99 5.98 23.39 -2.59
CA ARG A 99 7.45 23.34 -2.44
C ARG A 99 7.91 24.37 -1.41
N GLY A 100 8.93 24.02 -0.62
CA GLY A 100 9.53 24.91 0.36
C GLY A 100 8.50 25.45 1.36
N SER A 101 8.43 26.77 1.50
CA SER A 101 7.47 27.44 2.39
C SER A 101 6.01 27.39 1.92
N GLY A 102 5.74 26.90 0.71
CA GLY A 102 4.39 26.77 0.14
C GLY A 102 3.75 25.39 0.33
N VAL A 103 4.35 24.51 1.14
CA VAL A 103 3.78 23.20 1.44
C VAL A 103 2.51 23.36 2.28
N HIS A 104 1.43 22.74 1.85
CA HIS A 104 0.14 22.77 2.52
C HIS A 104 -0.54 21.40 2.43
N GLU A 105 -1.47 21.15 3.35
CA GLU A 105 -2.29 19.95 3.37
C GLU A 105 -3.24 19.91 2.16
N VAL A 106 -3.42 18.73 1.58
CA VAL A 106 -4.34 18.51 0.46
C VAL A 106 -5.44 17.55 0.92
N PRO A 107 -6.72 17.98 0.92
CA PRO A 107 -7.83 17.09 1.23
C PRO A 107 -7.89 15.93 0.23
N LEU A 108 -8.18 14.72 0.70
CA LEU A 108 -8.28 13.51 -0.14
C LEU A 108 -9.16 13.69 -1.39
N LYS A 109 -10.24 14.50 -1.30
CA LYS A 109 -11.15 14.78 -2.42
C LYS A 109 -10.48 15.51 -3.59
N GLN A 110 -9.38 16.20 -3.35
CA GLN A 110 -8.60 16.92 -4.35
C GLN A 110 -7.43 16.09 -4.90
N VAL A 111 -7.15 14.93 -4.30
CA VAL A 111 -6.08 14.03 -4.72
C VAL A 111 -6.57 13.19 -5.90
N ASP A 112 -5.83 13.22 -7.01
CA ASP A 112 -6.03 12.28 -8.12
C ASP A 112 -5.49 10.88 -7.76
N GLN A 113 -6.32 10.11 -7.07
CA GLN A 113 -5.96 8.80 -6.55
C GLN A 113 -5.58 7.78 -7.64
N LYS A 114 -6.04 7.98 -8.89
CA LYS A 114 -5.74 7.06 -10.00
C LYS A 114 -4.28 7.17 -10.45
N ASN A 115 -3.67 8.34 -10.25
CA ASN A 115 -2.28 8.61 -10.62
C ASN A 115 -1.29 8.46 -9.47
N LEU A 116 -1.73 7.92 -8.32
CA LEU A 116 -0.84 7.65 -7.20
C LEU A 116 0.10 6.46 -7.46
N LEU A 117 1.33 6.62 -6.99
CA LEU A 117 2.38 5.63 -6.90
C LEU A 117 2.74 5.48 -5.43
N LEU A 118 2.45 4.30 -4.88
CA LEU A 118 2.79 3.98 -3.50
C LEU A 118 4.05 3.11 -3.45
N SER A 119 4.87 3.34 -2.44
CA SER A 119 6.05 2.51 -2.15
C SER A 119 6.38 2.52 -0.66
N PHE A 120 7.04 1.45 -0.20
CA PHE A 120 7.63 1.44 1.13
C PHE A 120 8.78 2.44 1.19
N ASP A 121 8.73 3.34 2.15
CA ASP A 121 9.78 4.32 2.45
C ASP A 121 10.67 3.83 3.60
N LYS A 122 10.04 3.40 4.71
CA LYS A 122 10.73 2.88 5.89
C LYS A 122 10.07 1.62 6.38
N ALA A 123 10.88 0.69 6.87
CA ALA A 123 10.43 -0.48 7.60
C ALA A 123 11.54 -0.90 8.56
N ILE A 124 11.27 -0.79 9.86
CA ILE A 124 12.19 -1.25 10.91
C ILE A 124 11.58 -2.45 11.63
N ARG A 125 12.44 -3.36 12.08
CA ARG A 125 12.02 -4.45 12.96
C ARG A 125 11.71 -3.87 14.33
N ALA A 126 10.71 -4.41 14.99
CA ALA A 126 10.45 -4.05 16.37
C ALA A 126 11.60 -4.58 17.24
N VAL A 127 12.16 -3.72 18.08
CA VAL A 127 13.12 -4.14 19.11
C VAL A 127 12.32 -4.85 20.22
N LYS A 128 12.92 -5.88 20.83
CA LYS A 128 12.32 -6.55 22.00
C LYS A 128 12.30 -5.62 23.20
#